data_AF-A0A3P9CDQ6-F1
#
_entry.id   AF-A0A3P9CDQ6-F1
#
_cell.length_a   1.000
_cell.length_b   1.000
_cell.length_c   1.000
_cell.angle_alpha   90.00
_cell.angle_beta   90.00
_cell.angle_gamma   90.00
#
_symmetry.space_group_name_H-M   'P 1'
#
loop_
_entity.id
_entity.type
_entity.pdbx_description
1 polymer ?
#
loop_
_entity_poly.entity_id
_entity_poly.type
_entity_poly.pdbx_seq_one_letter_code
_entity_poly.pdbx_strand_id
1 'polypeptide(L)' 'MKMKINLKKVLRSEVFKPCVEDKDLAFCLNEGECSIIETVAGVHRHCRCKEGYHGLRCDQFVPKTDAILSDPRVNQQQ' A
#
# COMPACT_ATOMS: atom_id res chain seq x y z
N MET A 1 8.06 -36.78 -5.50
CA MET A 1 6.92 -35.84 -5.38
C MET A 1 7.46 -34.42 -5.45
N LYS A 2 7.07 -33.62 -6.46
CA LYS A 2 7.50 -32.22 -6.55
C LYS A 2 6.51 -31.36 -5.76
N MET A 3 6.92 -30.88 -4.58
CA MET A 3 6.18 -29.85 -3.85
C MET A 3 6.15 -28.58 -4.68
N LYS A 4 5.03 -28.30 -5.35
CA LYS A 4 4.75 -26.99 -5.94
C LYS A 4 4.43 -26.04 -4.79
N ILE A 5 5.46 -25.57 -4.09
CA ILE A 5 5.32 -24.46 -3.15
C ILE A 5 4.91 -23.25 -4.00
N ASN A 6 3.65 -22.85 -3.87
CA ASN A 6 3.13 -21.66 -4.52
C ASN A 6 3.67 -20.45 -3.73
N LEU A 7 4.93 -20.10 -4.01
CA LEU A 7 5.74 -19.11 -3.28
C LEU A 7 5.10 -17.71 -3.22
N LYS A 8 4.04 -17.46 -4.01
CA LYS A 8 3.31 -16.19 -4.03
C LYS A 8 2.29 -16.00 -2.91
N LYS A 9 1.87 -17.05 -2.19
CA LYS A 9 0.75 -16.95 -1.22
C LYS A 9 1.14 -17.14 0.26
N VAL A 10 2.34 -17.66 0.54
CA VAL A 10 2.77 -18.07 1.90
C VAL A 10 3.91 -17.20 2.42
N LEU A 11 3.88 -15.91 2.12
CA LEU A 11 4.57 -14.90 2.92
C LEU A 11 3.55 -13.86 3.38
N ARG A 12 2.40 -14.34 3.90
CA ARG A 12 1.52 -13.48 4.69
C ARG A 12 2.29 -13.15 5.95
N SER A 13 2.74 -11.91 6.07
CA SER A 13 3.41 -11.42 7.27
C SER A 13 2.48 -11.63 8.46
N GLU A 14 2.99 -12.15 9.57
CA GLU A 14 2.25 -12.25 10.84
C GLU A 14 1.71 -10.88 11.29
N VAL A 15 2.36 -9.80 10.83
CA VAL A 15 2.04 -8.41 11.14
C VAL A 15 0.97 -7.83 10.20
N PHE A 16 0.91 -8.28 8.95
CA PHE A 16 -0.02 -7.74 7.94
C PHE A 16 -1.05 -8.81 7.57
N LYS A 17 -2.15 -8.82 8.31
CA LYS A 17 -3.29 -9.67 8.00
C LYS A 17 -4.08 -9.06 6.83
N PRO A 18 -4.65 -9.84 5.92
CA PRO A 18 -5.50 -9.29 4.86
C PRO A 18 -6.76 -8.66 5.47
N CYS A 19 -7.31 -7.64 4.81
CA CYS A 19 -8.68 -7.22 5.10
C CYS A 19 -9.65 -8.32 4.65
N VAL A 20 -10.67 -8.60 5.47
CA VAL A 20 -11.66 -9.68 5.21
C VAL A 20 -13.09 -9.15 5.26
N GLU A 21 -13.35 -8.17 6.14
CA GLU A 21 -14.67 -7.56 6.26
C GLU A 21 -14.91 -6.54 5.15
N ASP A 22 -16.14 -6.48 4.62
CA ASP A 22 -16.52 -5.58 3.52
C ASP A 22 -16.20 -4.10 3.84
N LYS A 23 -16.38 -3.69 5.10
CA LYS A 23 -16.07 -2.34 5.57
C LYS A 23 -14.58 -2.00 5.47
N ASP A 24 -13.71 -2.99 5.66
CA ASP A 24 -12.26 -2.82 5.57
C ASP A 24 -11.80 -2.93 4.11
N LEU A 25 -12.44 -3.80 3.31
CA LEU A 25 -12.18 -3.90 1.87
C LEU A 25 -12.48 -2.58 1.13
N ALA A 26 -13.48 -1.82 1.58
CA ALA A 26 -13.79 -0.49 1.04
C ALA A 26 -12.88 0.65 1.56
N PHE A 27 -11.94 0.36 2.47
CA PHE A 27 -11.04 1.39 3.02
C PHE A 27 -10.05 1.89 1.96
N CYS A 28 -9.38 0.98 1.26
CA CYS A 28 -8.46 1.30 0.18
C CYS A 28 -9.24 1.53 -1.12
N LEU A 29 -9.05 2.69 -1.73
CA LEU A 29 -9.69 3.08 -2.98
C LEU A 29 -8.79 2.75 -4.17
N ASN A 30 -9.31 2.97 -5.39
CA ASN A 30 -8.54 2.87 -6.64
C ASN A 30 -7.75 1.55 -6.78
N GLU A 31 -8.42 0.44 -6.46
CA GLU A 31 -7.86 -0.92 -6.51
C GLU A 31 -6.64 -1.14 -5.58
N GLY A 32 -6.51 -0.37 -4.50
CA GLY A 32 -5.45 -0.57 -3.49
C GLY A 32 -5.63 -1.87 -2.70
N GLU A 33 -4.53 -2.57 -2.42
CA GLU A 33 -4.54 -3.79 -1.61
C GLU A 33 -4.61 -3.42 -0.11
N CYS A 34 -5.58 -4.00 0.61
CA CYS A 34 -5.83 -3.72 2.02
C CYS A 34 -5.24 -4.78 2.95
N SER A 35 -4.58 -4.31 4.01
CA SER A 35 -4.12 -5.12 5.14
C SER A 35 -4.45 -4.47 6.48
N ILE A 36 -4.67 -5.30 7.49
CA ILE A 36 -4.85 -4.95 8.89
C ILE A 36 -3.51 -5.14 9.61
N ILE A 37 -3.11 -4.11 10.35
CA ILE A 37 -1.98 -4.15 11.28
C ILE A 37 -2.54 -4.03 12.69
N GLU A 38 -2.31 -5.05 13.49
CA GLU A 38 -2.61 -5.02 14.93
C GLU A 38 -1.35 -4.53 15.67
N THR A 39 -1.49 -3.41 16.38
CA THR A 39 -0.42 -2.84 17.22
C THR A 39 -0.92 -2.68 18.65
N VAL A 40 -0.01 -2.35 19.58
CA VAL A 40 -0.39 -2.00 20.96
C VAL A 40 -1.32 -0.79 21.04
N ALA A 41 -1.31 0.08 20.03
CA ALA A 41 -2.18 1.26 19.93
C ALA A 41 -3.58 0.93 19.35
N GLY A 42 -3.77 -0.30 18.85
CA GLY A 42 -5.03 -0.75 18.26
C GLY A 42 -4.87 -1.31 16.85
N VAL A 43 -6.00 -1.38 16.16
CA VAL A 43 -6.14 -2.00 14.84
C VAL A 43 -6.14 -0.91 13.76
N HIS A 44 -5.16 -0.97 12.86
CA HIS A 44 -4.98 -0.01 11.78
C HIS A 44 -5.12 -0.65 10.41
N ARG A 45 -5.57 0.12 9.43
CA ARG A 45 -5.63 -0.31 8.03
C ARG A 45 -4.44 0.27 7.28
N HIS A 46 -3.85 -0.55 6.42
CA HIS A 46 -2.74 -0.17 5.58
C HIS A 46 -3.05 -0.52 4.13
N CYS A 47 -2.92 0.49 3.26
CA CYS A 47 -3.13 0.34 1.84
C CYS A 47 -1.80 0.29 1.11
N ARG A 48 -1.63 -0.73 0.27
CA ARG A 48 -0.65 -0.70 -0.81
C ARG A 48 -1.34 -0.19 -2.06
N CYS A 49 -1.03 1.05 -2.43
CA CYS A 49 -1.67 1.71 -3.57
C CYS A 49 -1.18 1.18 -4.91
N LYS A 50 -2.07 1.20 -5.90
CA LYS A 50 -1.75 1.00 -7.31
C LYS A 50 -0.89 2.15 -7.81
N GLU A 51 -0.13 1.90 -8.86
CA GLU A 51 0.76 2.90 -9.44
C GLU A 51 0.04 4.21 -9.81
N GLY A 52 0.64 5.35 -9.46
CA GLY A 52 0.07 6.69 -9.65
C GLY A 52 -0.89 7.12 -8.55
N TYR A 53 -1.31 6.22 -7.66
CA TYR A 53 -2.16 6.55 -6.51
C TYR A 53 -1.36 6.56 -5.20
N HIS A 54 -1.70 7.51 -4.33
CA HIS A 54 -1.02 7.79 -3.07
C HIS A 54 -2.03 8.18 -1.98
N GLY A 55 -1.52 8.38 -0.76
CA GLY A 55 -2.32 8.72 0.42
C GLY A 55 -2.74 7.50 1.23
N LEU A 56 -3.32 7.75 2.41
CA LEU A 56 -3.73 6.69 3.36
C LEU A 56 -4.76 5.73 2.77
N ARG A 57 -5.60 6.22 1.86
CA ARG A 57 -6.68 5.47 1.20
C ARG A 57 -6.48 5.30 -0.31
N CYS A 58 -5.31 5.67 -0.85
CA CYS A 58 -5.03 5.64 -2.29
C CYS A 58 -5.95 6.56 -3.13
N ASP A 59 -6.46 7.65 -2.56
CA ASP A 59 -7.38 8.60 -3.21
C ASP A 59 -6.68 9.73 -3.98
N GLN A 60 -5.38 9.93 -3.75
CA GLN A 60 -4.61 10.99 -4.39
C GLN A 60 -3.94 10.46 -5.65
N PHE A 61 -4.27 11.00 -6.82
CA PHE A 61 -3.58 10.66 -8.06
C PHE A 61 -2.44 11.65 -8.34
N VAL A 62 -1.23 11.13 -8.51
CA VAL A 62 -0.06 11.89 -8.93
C VAL A 62 0.35 11.37 -10.31
N PRO A 63 0.05 12.11 -11.39
CA PRO A 63 0.44 11.72 -12.73
C PRO A 63 1.95 11.56 -12.84
N LYS A 64 2.41 10.58 -13.61
CA LYS A 64 3.82 10.47 -14.03
C LYS A 64 4.16 11.55 -15.07
N THR A 65 3.98 12.82 -14.73
CA THR A 65 4.67 13.91 -15.41
C THR A 65 5.87 14.22 -14.53
N ASP A 66 6.96 13.51 -14.78
CA ASP A 66 8.26 13.78 -14.19
C ASP A 66 8.28 13.92 -12.66
N ALA A 67 8.62 12.83 -11.94
CA ALA A 67 9.11 12.89 -10.56
C ALA A 67 10.47 13.63 -10.42
N ILE A 68 10.77 14.54 -11.35
CA ILE A 68 11.89 15.49 -11.34
C ILE A 68 11.52 16.60 -10.34
N LEU A 69 11.60 16.33 -9.04
CA LEU A 69 11.92 17.32 -7.99
C LEU A 69 11.99 16.72 -6.58
N SER A 70 12.41 15.46 -6.43
CA SER A 70 12.98 14.95 -5.16
C SER A 70 14.50 15.03 -5.11
N ASP A 71 15.14 15.72 -6.08
CA ASP A 71 16.55 16.09 -6.02
C ASP A 71 16.69 17.43 -5.26
N PRO A 72 17.25 17.46 -4.04
CA PRO A 72 17.43 18.68 -3.26
C PRO A 72 18.38 19.70 -3.93
N ARG A 73 19.04 19.36 -5.05
CA ARG A 73 19.90 20.28 -5.80
C ARG A 73 19.12 21.28 -6.66
N VAL A 74 17.85 21.05 -6.94
CA VAL A 74 17.03 21.95 -7.80
C VAL A 74 16.41 23.10 -7.00
N ASN A 75 16.42 23.05 -5.66
CA ASN A 75 15.78 24.06 -4.81
C ASN A 75 16.72 25.18 -4.31
N GLN A 76 17.71 25.59 -5.11
CA GLN A 76 18.61 26.71 -4.81
C GLN A 76 18.38 27.98 -5.64
N GLN A 77 17.20 28.15 -6.23
CA GLN A 77 16.82 29.46 -6.79
C GLN A 77 15.32 29.68 -6.56
N GLN A 78 14.96 30.37 -5.47
CA GLN A 78 14.70 31.81 -5.46
C GLN A 78 14.44 32.32 -4.04
#